data_AF-A0A1F4F1X4-F1
#
_entry.id   AF-A0A1F4F1X4-F1
#
_cell.length_a   1.000
_cell.length_b   1.000
_cell.length_c   1.000
_cell.angle_alpha   90.00
_cell.angle_beta   90.00
_cell.angle_gamma   90.00
#
_symmetry.space_group_name_H-M   'P 1'
#
loop_
_entity.id
_entity.type
_entity.pdbx_description
1 polymer ?
#
loop_
_entity_poly.entity_id
_entity_poly.type
_entity_poly.pdbx_seq_one_letter_code
_entity_poly.pdbx_strand_id
1 'polypeptide(L)'
;MRVGRNDPCPCGSGQKYKKCHGAVIALAAHAAQRECGTCTACCDGWAVGTIYGHEMKPGVPCHFRGEGCCTIYERRPTEPCRSFACGWLRPGSPFPDSFRPDLLGVMIVSTQWRSRPAYILVSAGRDPDEALLSWMRELASRTGAPFFYEQDGERFGFGSPAFQQEMLARLGRGERLW
;
A
#
# COMPACT_ATOMS: atom_id res chain seq x y z
N MET A 1 -43.08 -21.40 -11.08
CA MET A 1 -42.52 -22.10 -9.90
C MET A 1 -41.13 -21.51 -9.63
N ARG A 2 -40.85 -20.97 -8.43
CA ARG A 2 -39.49 -20.48 -8.10
C ARG A 2 -38.73 -21.64 -7.44
N VAL A 3 -37.62 -22.07 -8.06
CA VAL A 3 -36.74 -23.10 -7.48
C VAL A 3 -36.04 -22.53 -6.26
N GLY A 4 -36.20 -23.18 -5.11
CA GLY A 4 -35.56 -22.80 -3.87
C GLY A 4 -34.07 -23.10 -3.88
N ARG A 5 -33.28 -22.30 -3.14
CA ARG A 5 -31.82 -22.40 -3.10
C ARG A 5 -31.30 -23.80 -2.71
N ASN A 6 -32.05 -24.55 -1.89
CA ASN A 6 -31.67 -25.89 -1.43
C ASN A 6 -32.34 -27.03 -2.20
N ASP A 7 -33.22 -26.73 -3.16
CA ASP A 7 -33.96 -27.74 -3.93
C ASP A 7 -33.04 -28.46 -4.92
N PRO A 8 -33.42 -29.67 -5.40
CA PRO A 8 -32.74 -30.31 -6.50
C PRO A 8 -32.67 -29.40 -7.73
N CYS A 9 -31.51 -29.36 -8.38
CA CYS A 9 -31.30 -28.52 -9.55
C CYS A 9 -32.12 -29.07 -10.74
N PRO A 10 -32.88 -28.21 -11.45
CA PRO A 10 -33.77 -28.64 -12.53
C PRO A 10 -33.05 -29.22 -13.77
N CYS A 11 -31.72 -29.14 -13.83
CA CYS A 11 -30.92 -29.72 -14.91
C CYS A 11 -30.70 -31.23 -14.79
N GLY A 12 -31.23 -31.89 -13.75
CA GLY A 12 -31.07 -33.33 -13.55
C GLY A 12 -29.71 -33.76 -12.97
N SER A 13 -28.87 -32.82 -12.51
CA SER A 13 -27.54 -33.12 -11.97
C SER A 13 -27.54 -33.85 -10.62
N GLY A 14 -28.70 -33.99 -9.97
CA GLY A 14 -28.81 -34.51 -8.61
C GLY A 14 -28.25 -33.59 -7.51
N GLN A 15 -27.64 -32.46 -7.86
CA GLN A 15 -27.10 -31.50 -6.91
C GLN A 15 -28.16 -30.49 -6.42
N LYS A 16 -27.95 -29.89 -5.24
CA LYS A 16 -28.75 -28.73 -4.80
C LYS A 16 -28.54 -27.55 -5.74
N TYR A 17 -29.59 -26.78 -6.02
CA TYR A 17 -29.56 -25.64 -6.94
C TYR A 17 -28.40 -24.68 -6.64
N LYS A 18 -28.15 -24.33 -5.37
CA LYS A 18 -27.02 -23.49 -4.92
C LYS A 18 -25.61 -24.04 -5.17
N LYS A 19 -25.48 -25.31 -5.52
CA LYS A 19 -24.21 -25.96 -5.83
C LYS A 19 -24.04 -26.21 -7.34
N CYS A 20 -25.06 -25.88 -8.13
CA CYS A 20 -25.12 -26.10 -9.57
C CYS A 20 -25.50 -24.80 -10.29
N HIS A 21 -26.65 -24.72 -10.97
CA HIS A 21 -27.04 -23.53 -11.75
C HIS A 21 -27.37 -22.30 -10.91
N GLY A 22 -27.64 -22.47 -9.61
CA GLY A 22 -27.77 -21.38 -8.64
C GLY A 22 -26.50 -21.15 -7.81
N ALA A 23 -25.37 -21.75 -8.22
CA ALA A 23 -24.09 -21.49 -7.59
C ALA A 23 -23.67 -20.05 -7.82
N VAL A 24 -23.35 -19.37 -6.73
CA VAL A 24 -22.70 -18.06 -6.76
C VAL A 24 -21.22 -18.28 -6.50
N ILE A 25 -20.37 -17.79 -7.40
CA ILE A 25 -18.93 -17.77 -7.18
C ILE A 25 -18.64 -16.54 -6.34
N ALA A 26 -17.98 -16.72 -5.20
CA ALA A 26 -17.44 -15.60 -4.45
C ALA A 26 -16.26 -15.03 -5.28
N LEU A 27 -16.45 -13.88 -5.89
CA LEU A 27 -15.39 -13.11 -6.55
C LEU A 27 -14.54 -12.39 -5.50
N ALA A 28 -13.98 -13.13 -4.54
CA ALA A 28 -12.91 -12.60 -3.72
C ALA A 28 -11.62 -12.78 -4.55
N ALA A 29 -11.07 -11.67 -5.04
CA ALA A 29 -9.69 -11.67 -5.50
C ALA A 29 -8.85 -12.21 -4.34
N HIS A 30 -8.20 -13.35 -4.54
CA HIS A 30 -7.19 -13.83 -3.60
C HIS A 30 -6.01 -12.86 -3.70
N ALA A 31 -6.09 -11.74 -2.98
CA ALA A 31 -4.94 -10.90 -2.75
C ALA A 31 -3.92 -11.77 -2.05
N ALA A 32 -2.83 -12.09 -2.73
CA ALA A 32 -1.74 -12.86 -2.14
C ALA A 32 -1.35 -12.18 -0.81
N GLN A 33 -1.37 -12.93 0.29
CA GLN A 33 -0.81 -12.46 1.55
C GLN A 33 0.70 -12.34 1.34
N ARG A 34 1.16 -11.10 1.21
CA ARG A 34 2.58 -10.77 1.10
C ARG A 34 3.21 -10.77 2.48
N GLU A 35 4.50 -11.09 2.50
CA GLU A 35 5.34 -10.98 3.69
C GLU A 35 6.55 -10.12 3.39
N CYS A 36 7.09 -9.45 4.41
CA CYS A 36 8.31 -8.65 4.23
C CYS A 36 9.50 -9.50 3.75
N GLY A 37 9.58 -10.77 4.16
CA GLY A 37 10.76 -11.60 3.93
C GLY A 37 12.00 -10.92 4.51
N THR A 38 13.03 -10.72 3.68
CA THR A 38 14.29 -10.05 4.07
C THR A 38 14.25 -8.51 3.99
N CYS A 39 13.14 -7.93 3.54
CA CYS A 39 13.02 -6.48 3.36
C CYS A 39 13.03 -5.75 4.72
N THR A 40 13.98 -4.82 4.89
CA THR A 40 14.09 -3.99 6.10
C THR A 40 13.83 -2.50 5.86
N ALA A 41 13.42 -2.10 4.64
CA ALA A 41 13.25 -0.69 4.26
C ALA A 41 12.46 0.14 5.27
N CYS A 42 11.31 -0.35 5.77
CA CYS A 42 10.52 0.39 6.77
C CYS A 42 11.33 0.71 8.05
N CYS A 43 12.24 -0.19 8.42
CA CYS A 43 13.14 -0.06 9.56
C CYS A 43 14.38 0.82 9.28
N ASP A 44 14.62 1.26 8.04
CA ASP A 44 15.73 2.17 7.70
C ASP A 44 15.44 3.63 8.05
N GLY A 45 14.33 3.90 8.75
CA GLY A 45 13.94 5.22 9.21
C GLY A 45 12.54 5.65 8.80
N TRP A 46 11.84 4.84 7.99
CA TRP A 46 10.63 5.31 7.31
C TRP A 46 9.32 5.03 8.05
N ALA A 47 9.26 4.02 8.91
CA ALA A 47 8.15 3.82 9.83
C ALA A 47 8.34 4.66 11.11
N VAL A 48 8.44 5.99 10.95
CA VAL A 48 8.83 6.94 12.00
C VAL A 48 8.17 6.63 13.34
N GLY A 49 8.98 6.53 14.40
CA GLY A 49 8.49 6.26 15.74
C GLY A 49 9.61 6.03 16.75
N THR A 50 9.22 5.66 17.98
CA THR A 50 10.15 5.31 19.06
C THR A 50 9.92 3.87 19.46
N ILE A 51 10.98 3.05 19.39
CA ILE A 51 10.95 1.62 19.73
C ILE A 51 11.79 1.45 20.98
N TYR A 52 11.15 1.14 22.11
CA TYR A 52 11.82 0.95 23.42
C TYR A 52 12.81 2.08 23.79
N GLY A 53 12.43 3.33 23.51
CA GLY A 53 13.26 4.51 23.80
C GLY A 53 14.25 4.91 22.70
N HIS A 54 14.34 4.13 21.61
CA HIS A 54 15.17 4.46 20.45
C HIS A 54 14.34 5.09 19.34
N GLU A 55 14.69 6.30 18.93
CA GLU A 55 14.07 6.94 17.77
C GLU A 55 14.45 6.23 16.47
N MET A 56 13.48 6.15 15.55
CA MET A 56 13.64 5.76 14.17
C MET A 56 12.99 6.83 13.30
N LYS A 57 13.76 7.42 12.38
CA LYS A 57 13.33 8.51 11.50
C LYS A 57 14.21 8.56 10.24
N PRO A 58 13.88 9.32 9.18
CA PRO A 58 14.74 9.44 8.01
C PRO A 58 16.19 9.77 8.40
N GLY A 59 17.14 8.98 7.89
CA GLY A 59 18.56 9.08 8.23
C GLY A 59 18.98 8.38 9.54
N VAL A 60 18.02 7.87 10.32
CA VAL A 60 18.26 7.14 11.58
C VAL A 60 17.51 5.81 11.53
N PRO A 61 18.19 4.72 11.11
CA PRO A 61 17.61 3.38 11.14
C PRO A 61 17.20 2.93 12.53
N CYS A 62 16.26 1.97 12.59
CA CYS A 62 15.88 1.32 13.83
C CYS A 62 17.10 0.75 14.54
N HIS A 63 17.20 1.01 15.85
CA HIS A 63 18.23 0.39 16.69
C HIS A 63 18.21 -1.16 16.62
N PHE A 64 17.03 -1.75 16.39
CA PHE A 64 16.84 -3.20 16.32
C PHE A 64 16.80 -3.75 14.87
N ARG A 65 17.27 -2.98 13.88
CA ARG A 65 17.38 -3.46 12.50
C ARG A 65 18.56 -4.44 12.41
N GLY A 66 18.25 -5.71 12.20
CA GLY A 66 19.26 -6.72 11.87
C GLY A 66 19.49 -6.83 10.35
N GLU A 67 20.39 -7.73 9.97
CA GLU A 67 20.65 -8.06 8.57
C GLU A 67 19.51 -8.93 8.02
N GLY A 68 18.63 -8.33 7.23
CA GLY A 68 17.48 -9.02 6.63
C GLY A 68 16.31 -9.29 7.58
N CYS A 69 16.42 -9.06 8.90
CA CYS A 69 15.31 -9.23 9.82
C CYS A 69 15.46 -8.36 11.07
N CYS A 70 14.34 -8.05 11.74
CA CYS A 70 14.34 -7.35 13.02
C CYS A 70 14.88 -8.26 14.14
N THR A 71 15.84 -7.80 14.94
CA THR A 71 16.45 -8.59 16.03
C THR A 71 15.48 -8.86 17.19
N ILE A 72 14.36 -8.13 17.25
CA ILE A 72 13.29 -8.30 18.22
C ILE A 72 11.95 -8.69 17.56
N TYR A 73 11.98 -9.35 16.39
CA TYR A 73 10.80 -9.64 15.55
C TYR A 73 9.55 -10.07 16.36
N GLU A 74 9.69 -11.07 17.23
CA GLU A 74 8.59 -11.61 18.04
C GLU A 74 8.10 -10.67 19.13
N ARG A 75 8.97 -9.77 19.60
CA ARG A 75 8.72 -8.85 20.72
C ARG A 75 8.44 -7.42 20.26
N ARG A 76 8.25 -7.19 18.96
CA ARG A 76 7.98 -5.86 18.43
C ARG A 76 6.78 -5.20 19.14
N PRO A 77 6.86 -3.90 19.49
CA PRO A 77 5.74 -3.17 20.05
C PRO A 77 4.60 -3.05 19.02
N THR A 78 3.40 -2.71 19.49
CA THR A 78 2.24 -2.48 18.60
C THR A 78 2.52 -1.34 17.62
N GLU A 79 2.94 -0.18 18.14
CA GLU A 79 3.29 1.01 17.35
C GLU A 79 4.82 1.24 17.35
N PRO A 80 5.42 1.66 16.22
CA PRO A 80 4.88 1.59 14.85
C PRO A 80 4.99 0.17 14.25
N CYS A 81 5.64 -0.76 14.95
CA CYS A 81 6.20 -1.96 14.34
C CYS A 81 5.19 -3.00 13.84
N ARG A 82 4.01 -3.13 14.46
CA ARG A 82 2.96 -4.09 14.04
C ARG A 82 1.80 -3.41 13.31
N SER A 83 1.57 -2.14 13.60
CA SER A 83 0.51 -1.33 12.99
C SER A 83 0.87 -0.79 11.61
N PHE A 84 2.16 -0.59 11.34
CA PHE A 84 2.62 -0.10 10.05
C PHE A 84 2.73 -1.22 9.01
N ALA A 85 2.11 -0.99 7.85
CA ALA A 85 2.31 -1.80 6.65
C ALA A 85 2.55 -0.86 5.46
N CYS A 86 3.65 -1.04 4.73
CA CYS A 86 3.88 -0.25 3.52
C CYS A 86 2.82 -0.58 2.45
N GLY A 87 2.65 0.32 1.49
CA GLY A 87 1.64 0.20 0.42
C GLY A 87 1.80 -1.07 -0.41
N TRP A 88 3.01 -1.62 -0.54
CA TRP A 88 3.25 -2.91 -1.17
C TRP A 88 2.71 -4.10 -0.35
N LEU A 89 2.89 -4.08 0.98
CA LEU A 89 2.54 -5.18 1.87
C LEU A 89 1.02 -5.26 2.17
N ARG A 90 0.32 -4.13 2.08
CA ARG A 90 -1.09 -4.03 2.47
C ARG A 90 -1.99 -4.98 1.65
N PRO A 91 -3.00 -5.61 2.28
CA PRO A 91 -3.99 -6.40 1.55
C PRO A 91 -4.69 -5.57 0.46
N GLY A 92 -4.86 -6.15 -0.73
CA GLY A 92 -5.46 -5.46 -1.88
C GLY A 92 -4.55 -4.40 -2.51
N SER A 93 -3.25 -4.41 -2.19
CA SER A 93 -2.25 -3.54 -2.81
C SER A 93 -2.29 -3.64 -4.35
N PRO A 94 -2.34 -2.50 -5.07
CA PRO A 94 -2.32 -2.51 -6.54
C PRO A 94 -0.90 -2.68 -7.12
N PHE A 95 0.13 -2.68 -6.26
CA PHE A 95 1.53 -2.66 -6.68
C PHE A 95 2.02 -4.06 -7.04
N PRO A 96 2.83 -4.22 -8.10
CA PRO A 96 3.40 -5.51 -8.47
C PRO A 96 4.45 -6.00 -7.46
N ASP A 97 4.86 -7.26 -7.55
CA ASP A 97 5.82 -7.84 -6.59
C ASP A 97 7.20 -7.19 -6.69
N SER A 98 7.59 -6.69 -7.87
CA SER A 98 8.81 -5.91 -8.07
C SER A 98 8.83 -4.58 -7.30
N PHE A 99 7.71 -4.14 -6.73
CA PHE A 99 7.63 -2.92 -5.92
C PHE A 99 7.91 -3.19 -4.43
N ARG A 100 8.43 -4.38 -4.07
CA ARG A 100 8.95 -4.61 -2.73
C ARG A 100 10.02 -3.54 -2.43
N PRO A 101 9.95 -2.81 -1.31
CA PRO A 101 10.74 -1.58 -1.14
C PRO A 101 12.26 -1.74 -1.29
N ASP A 102 12.83 -2.84 -0.83
CA ASP A 102 14.25 -3.17 -0.96
C ASP A 102 14.67 -3.53 -2.40
N LEU A 103 13.74 -4.01 -3.22
CA LEU A 103 13.96 -4.24 -4.66
C LEU A 103 13.77 -2.95 -5.47
N LEU A 104 12.76 -2.16 -5.09
CA LEU A 104 12.39 -0.94 -5.79
C LEU A 104 13.34 0.23 -5.48
N GLY A 105 13.89 0.25 -4.26
CA GLY A 105 14.63 1.39 -3.70
C GLY A 105 13.75 2.58 -3.32
N VAL A 106 12.42 2.40 -3.36
CA VAL A 106 11.40 3.39 -2.97
C VAL A 106 10.37 2.67 -2.11
N MET A 107 10.02 3.27 -0.97
CA MET A 107 8.96 2.80 -0.11
C MET A 107 7.67 3.56 -0.40
N ILE A 108 6.59 2.82 -0.64
CA ILE A 108 5.27 3.41 -0.85
C ILE A 108 4.54 3.45 0.50
N VAL A 109 4.09 4.62 0.93
CA VAL A 109 3.22 4.80 2.09
C VAL A 109 1.80 5.02 1.61
N SER A 110 0.84 4.26 2.14
CA SER A 110 -0.58 4.48 1.87
C SER A 110 -1.12 5.56 2.81
N THR A 111 -1.80 6.54 2.23
CA THR A 111 -2.55 7.57 2.92
C THR A 111 -3.92 7.73 2.26
N GLN A 112 -4.68 8.76 2.62
CA GLN A 112 -5.96 9.06 2.04
C GLN A 112 -5.99 10.52 1.59
N TRP A 113 -6.61 10.74 0.43
CA TRP A 113 -7.04 12.06 0.00
C TRP A 113 -8.55 12.06 -0.10
N ARG A 114 -9.20 12.82 0.79
CA ARG A 114 -10.66 12.73 1.03
C ARG A 114 -11.03 11.27 1.34
N SER A 115 -12.02 10.71 0.64
CA SER A 115 -12.44 9.31 0.79
C SER A 115 -11.76 8.35 -0.20
N ARG A 116 -10.63 8.74 -0.81
CA ARG A 116 -9.91 7.93 -1.80
C ARG A 116 -8.52 7.53 -1.29
N PRO A 117 -7.99 6.37 -1.69
CA PRO A 117 -6.59 6.04 -1.47
C PRO A 117 -5.68 7.10 -2.10
N ALA A 118 -4.59 7.40 -1.42
CA ALA A 118 -3.49 8.18 -1.94
C ALA A 118 -2.17 7.53 -1.52
N TYR A 119 -1.09 7.84 -2.23
CA TYR A 119 0.21 7.22 -2.00
C TYR A 119 1.31 8.26 -1.84
N ILE A 120 2.28 8.01 -0.97
CA ILE A 120 3.49 8.82 -0.85
C ILE A 120 4.66 7.92 -1.23
N LEU A 121 5.41 8.32 -2.25
CA LEU A 121 6.65 7.66 -2.66
C LEU A 121 7.79 8.27 -1.87
N VAL A 122 8.43 7.45 -1.05
CA VAL A 122 9.49 7.86 -0.15
C VAL A 122 10.77 7.15 -0.58
N SER A 123 11.82 7.91 -0.88
CA SER A 123 13.11 7.37 -1.31
C SER A 123 13.62 6.38 -0.27
N ALA A 124 13.97 5.15 -0.65
CA ALA A 124 14.46 4.11 0.26
C ALA A 124 15.75 3.49 -0.29
N GLY A 125 16.70 4.37 -0.64
CA GLY A 125 17.96 4.03 -1.31
C GLY A 125 18.15 4.79 -2.62
N ARG A 126 17.05 5.17 -3.28
CA ARG A 126 17.05 6.06 -4.45
C ARG A 126 15.75 6.83 -4.56
N ASP A 127 15.77 7.92 -5.31
CA ASP A 127 14.57 8.65 -5.68
C ASP A 127 13.72 7.88 -6.70
N PRO A 128 12.40 8.14 -6.77
CA PRO A 128 11.53 7.60 -7.81
C PRO A 128 12.05 7.94 -9.21
N ASP A 129 12.31 6.92 -10.02
CA ASP A 129 12.69 7.10 -11.42
C ASP A 129 11.46 7.30 -12.33
N GLU A 130 11.71 7.72 -13.57
CA GLU A 130 10.63 8.03 -14.52
C GLU A 130 9.79 6.79 -14.89
N ALA A 131 10.37 5.58 -14.81
CA ALA A 131 9.61 4.35 -15.04
C ALA A 131 8.58 4.12 -13.91
N LEU A 132 8.99 4.30 -12.65
CA LEU A 132 8.10 4.25 -11.50
C LEU A 132 7.05 5.38 -11.56
N LEU A 133 7.47 6.61 -11.86
CA LEU A 133 6.55 7.75 -11.97
C LEU A 133 5.52 7.55 -13.09
N SER A 134 5.93 7.00 -14.24
CA SER A 134 5.00 6.66 -15.33
C SER A 134 3.96 5.64 -14.88
N TRP A 135 4.39 4.57 -14.23
CA TRP A 135 3.48 3.55 -13.69
C TRP A 135 2.49 4.16 -12.67
N MET A 136 2.98 5.03 -11.80
CA MET A 136 2.16 5.71 -10.79
C MET A 136 1.14 6.67 -11.42
N ARG A 137 1.52 7.40 -12.48
CA ARG A 137 0.60 8.26 -13.26
C ARG A 137 -0.49 7.44 -13.95
N GLU A 138 -0.16 6.27 -14.48
CA GLU A 138 -1.15 5.34 -15.04
C GLU A 138 -2.10 4.81 -13.98
N LEU A 139 -1.59 4.38 -12.81
CA LEU A 139 -2.43 3.96 -11.69
C LEU A 139 -3.38 5.08 -11.26
N ALA A 140 -2.86 6.29 -11.10
CA ALA A 140 -3.63 7.47 -10.72
C ALA A 140 -4.71 7.80 -11.77
N SER A 141 -4.40 7.66 -13.06
CA SER A 141 -5.36 7.89 -14.15
C SER A 141 -6.48 6.84 -14.16
N ARG A 142 -6.17 5.57 -13.89
CA ARG A 142 -7.19 4.49 -13.85
C ARG A 142 -8.07 4.52 -12.61
N THR A 143 -7.52 4.92 -11.46
CA THR A 143 -8.18 4.76 -10.15
C THR A 143 -8.64 6.08 -9.54
N GLY A 144 -8.09 7.21 -10.00
CA GLY A 144 -8.25 8.51 -9.37
C GLY A 144 -7.51 8.67 -8.04
N ALA A 145 -6.65 7.72 -7.66
CA ALA A 145 -5.81 7.82 -6.46
C ALA A 145 -4.63 8.76 -6.73
N PRO A 146 -4.52 9.93 -6.07
CA PRO A 146 -3.36 10.80 -6.24
C PRO A 146 -2.14 10.20 -5.55
N PHE A 147 -0.96 10.70 -5.91
CA PHE A 147 0.26 10.37 -5.21
C PHE A 147 1.18 11.57 -5.06
N PHE A 148 2.06 11.47 -4.07
CA PHE A 148 3.10 12.43 -3.76
C PHE A 148 4.46 11.76 -3.90
N TYR A 149 5.48 12.53 -4.23
CA TYR A 149 6.84 12.02 -4.31
C TYR A 149 7.85 13.14 -4.05
N GLU A 150 9.02 12.75 -3.56
CA GLU A 150 10.18 13.62 -3.46
C GLU A 150 11.19 13.24 -4.54
N GLN A 151 11.78 14.22 -5.19
CA GLN A 151 12.87 14.04 -6.15
C GLN A 151 13.80 15.25 -6.04
N ASP A 152 15.10 15.03 -5.90
CA ASP A 152 16.11 16.11 -5.78
C ASP A 152 15.82 17.11 -4.63
N GLY A 153 15.18 16.63 -3.56
CA GLY A 153 14.78 17.45 -2.41
C GLY A 153 13.52 18.31 -2.63
N GLU A 154 12.92 18.24 -3.82
CA GLU A 154 11.67 18.91 -4.14
C GLU A 154 10.47 17.96 -4.02
N ARG A 155 9.34 18.52 -3.61
CA ARG A 155 8.12 17.78 -3.32
C ARG A 155 7.06 18.01 -4.39
N PHE A 156 6.57 16.93 -4.95
CA PHE A 156 5.61 16.94 -6.05
C PHE A 156 4.34 16.19 -5.67
N GLY A 157 3.24 16.56 -6.33
CA GLY A 157 1.95 15.88 -6.22
C GLY A 157 1.34 15.69 -7.59
N PHE A 158 0.83 14.50 -7.86
CA PHE A 158 0.12 14.17 -9.10
C PHE A 158 -1.27 13.60 -8.79
N GLY A 159 -2.27 14.07 -9.53
CA GLY A 159 -3.64 13.60 -9.39
C GLY A 159 -4.61 14.33 -10.29
N SER A 160 -5.91 14.10 -10.07
CA SER A 160 -7.01 14.74 -10.81
C SER A 160 -6.95 16.28 -10.78
N PRO A 161 -7.65 16.98 -11.71
CA PRO A 161 -7.72 18.45 -11.66
C PRO A 161 -8.21 19.00 -10.31
N ALA A 162 -9.16 18.31 -9.66
CA ALA A 162 -9.65 18.69 -8.32
C ALA A 162 -8.56 18.55 -7.24
N PHE A 163 -7.71 17.53 -7.33
CA PHE A 163 -6.55 17.37 -6.45
C PHE A 163 -5.53 18.48 -6.69
N GLN A 164 -5.21 18.79 -7.95
CA GLN A 164 -4.23 19.82 -8.29
C GLN A 164 -4.66 21.20 -7.79
N GLN A 165 -5.93 21.58 -7.99
CA GLN A 165 -6.48 22.84 -7.46
C GLN A 165 -6.41 22.92 -5.94
N GLU A 166 -6.73 21.82 -5.23
CA GLU A 166 -6.62 21.77 -3.78
C GLU A 166 -5.17 21.91 -3.31
N MET A 167 -4.22 21.23 -3.95
CA MET A 167 -2.80 21.32 -3.59
C MET A 167 -2.23 22.72 -3.86
N LEU A 168 -2.59 23.35 -4.98
CA LEU A 168 -2.22 24.74 -5.28
C LEU A 168 -2.76 25.71 -4.22
N ALA A 169 -4.01 25.52 -3.79
CA ALA A 169 -4.60 26.34 -2.73
C ALA A 169 -3.89 26.13 -1.37
N ARG A 170 -3.46 24.90 -1.05
CA ARG A 170 -2.68 24.60 0.16
C ARG A 170 -1.29 25.25 0.13
N LEU A 171 -0.61 25.17 -1.01
CA LEU A 171 0.69 25.83 -1.22
C LEU A 171 0.56 27.36 -1.07
N GLY A 172 -0.50 27.97 -1.61
CA GLY A 172 -0.78 29.40 -1.43
C GLY A 172 -1.00 29.83 0.02
N ARG A 173 -1.32 28.89 0.92
CA ARG A 173 -1.43 29.10 2.37
C ARG A 173 -0.17 28.72 3.15
N GLY A 174 0.90 28.28 2.48
CA GLY A 174 2.14 27.82 3.12
C GLY A 174 2.02 26.46 3.83
N GLU A 175 1.00 25.66 3.51
CA GLU A 175 0.84 24.33 4.08
C GLU A 175 1.77 23.30 3.41
N ARG A 176 2.22 22.30 4.17
CA ARG A 176 2.93 21.14 3.62
C ARG A 176 1.97 20.19 2.90
N LEU A 177 2.41 19.66 1.76
CA LEU A 177 1.64 18.71 0.96
C LEU A 177 1.44 17.37 1.69
N TRP A 178 2.44 16.91 2.45
CA TRP A 178 2.39 15.80 3.41
C TRP A 178 3.46 15.96 4.50
#